data_AF-A0A0D0DAB9-F1
#
_entry.id   AF-A0A0D0DAB9-F1
#
_cell.length_a   1.000
_cell.length_b   1.000
_cell.length_c   1.000
_cell.angle_alpha   90.00
_cell.angle_beta   90.00
_cell.angle_gamma   90.00
#
_symmetry.space_group_name_H-M   'P 1'
#
loop_
_entity.id
_entity.type
_entity.pdbx_description
1 polymer ?
#
loop_
_entity_poly.entity_id
_entity_poly.type
_entity_poly.pdbx_seq_one_letter_code
_entity_poly.pdbx_strand_id
1 'polypeptide(L)'
;KDVRSLAVKLGVPTLDILISDFLSDQHSSGDNSRPSAPHHPHLSFTGQINIFHSAAATFVSQSDLCGTGSMQHEHIRATPSWCRGPGRFNCALINTDASCNGMLSMDIVWILCFFSFVFTDGITYPCAVVLV
;
A
#
# COMPACT_ATOMS: atom_id res chain seq x y z
N LYS A 1 -10.15 13.50 3.62
CA LYS A 1 -11.31 12.57 3.58
C LYS A 1 -11.26 11.67 4.81
N ASP A 2 -12.33 10.98 5.18
CA ASP A 2 -12.32 10.04 6.30
C ASP A 2 -12.18 8.58 5.80
N VAL A 3 -11.62 7.70 6.63
CA VAL A 3 -11.40 6.26 6.36
C VAL A 3 -12.72 5.57 6.04
N ARG A 4 -13.77 5.82 6.83
CA ARG A 4 -15.08 5.19 6.59
C ARG A 4 -15.68 5.56 5.24
N SER A 5 -15.49 6.81 4.83
CA SER A 5 -15.93 7.27 3.50
C SER A 5 -15.15 6.62 2.37
N LEU A 6 -13.88 6.28 2.59
CA LEU A 6 -13.06 5.55 1.62
C LEU A 6 -13.45 4.07 1.57
N ALA A 7 -13.61 3.43 2.73
CA ALA A 7 -14.06 2.04 2.86
C ALA A 7 -15.31 1.76 2.02
N VAL A 8 -16.33 2.62 2.16
CA VAL A 8 -17.58 2.51 1.37
C VAL A 8 -17.34 2.68 -0.13
N LYS A 9 -16.48 3.63 -0.53
CA LYS A 9 -16.18 3.88 -1.95
C LYS A 9 -15.41 2.74 -2.61
N LEU A 10 -14.53 2.07 -1.87
CA LEU A 10 -13.76 0.94 -2.36
C LEU A 10 -14.50 -0.40 -2.24
N GLY A 11 -15.60 -0.45 -1.49
CA GLY A 11 -16.26 -1.71 -1.14
C GLY A 11 -15.46 -2.56 -0.15
N VAL A 12 -14.59 -1.92 0.65
CA VAL A 12 -13.71 -2.58 1.63
C VAL A 12 -14.14 -2.12 3.02
N PRO A 13 -15.15 -2.77 3.65
CA PRO A 13 -15.69 -2.33 4.94
C PRO A 13 -14.70 -2.47 6.09
N THR A 14 -13.68 -3.33 5.95
CA THR A 14 -12.65 -3.64 6.94
C THR A 14 -11.40 -2.76 6.83
N LEU A 15 -11.47 -1.63 6.08
CA LEU A 15 -10.30 -0.79 5.83
C LEU A 15 -9.68 -0.21 7.12
N ASP A 16 -10.50 0.08 8.13
CA ASP A 16 -10.07 0.51 9.45
C ASP A 16 -9.24 -0.56 10.18
N ILE A 17 -9.68 -1.82 10.11
CA ILE A 17 -8.96 -2.98 10.65
C ILE A 17 -7.62 -3.13 9.92
N LEU A 18 -7.62 -3.08 8.59
CA LEU A 18 -6.40 -3.16 7.78
C LEU A 18 -5.39 -2.06 8.12
N ILE A 19 -5.85 -0.84 8.38
CA ILE A 19 -4.98 0.26 8.83
C ILE A 19 -4.42 -0.01 10.23
N SER A 20 -5.23 -0.52 11.15
CA SER A 20 -4.78 -0.88 12.50
C SER A 20 -3.74 -2.00 12.48
N ASP A 21 -3.96 -3.04 11.68
CA ASP A 21 -3.03 -4.16 11.52
C ASP A 21 -1.72 -3.68 10.90
N PHE A 22 -1.80 -2.90 9.82
CA PHE A 22 -0.64 -2.26 9.20
C PHE A 22 0.17 -1.45 10.22
N LEU A 23 -0.48 -0.59 11.01
CA LEU A 23 0.20 0.20 12.03
C LEU A 23 0.84 -0.67 13.11
N SER A 24 0.19 -1.75 13.52
CA SER A 24 0.71 -2.71 14.49
C SER A 24 1.98 -3.38 13.98
N ASP A 25 2.01 -3.77 12.71
CA ASP A 25 3.18 -4.37 12.07
C ASP A 25 4.34 -3.38 11.97
N GLN A 26 4.07 -2.12 11.59
CA GLN A 26 5.11 -1.08 11.51
C GLN A 26 5.80 -0.82 12.86
N HIS A 27 5.07 -0.92 13.98
CA HIS A 27 5.61 -0.66 15.32
C HIS A 27 6.21 -1.90 15.99
N SER A 28 5.81 -3.11 15.57
CA SER A 28 6.32 -4.36 16.14
C SER A 28 7.69 -4.73 15.56
N SER A 29 8.03 -4.24 14.36
CA SER A 29 9.23 -4.63 13.63
C SER A 29 10.57 -4.12 14.21
N GLY A 30 10.58 -3.49 15.39
CA GLY A 30 11.77 -2.90 16.02
C GLY A 30 12.19 -3.47 17.38
N ASP A 31 11.38 -4.32 18.03
CA ASP A 31 11.64 -4.75 19.41
C ASP A 31 11.53 -6.27 19.57
N ASN A 32 12.62 -6.97 19.25
CA ASN A 32 12.76 -8.43 19.41
C ASN A 32 12.79 -8.89 20.89
N SER A 33 12.53 -8.01 21.86
CA SER A 33 12.74 -8.29 23.28
C SER A 33 11.47 -8.41 24.12
N ARG A 34 10.27 -8.26 23.53
CA ARG A 34 9.02 -8.31 24.31
C ARG A 34 8.24 -9.61 24.11
N PRO A 35 7.94 -10.36 25.20
CA PRO A 35 7.12 -11.55 25.10
C PRO A 35 5.73 -11.16 24.59
N SER A 36 5.25 -11.93 23.60
CA SER A 36 3.92 -11.90 23.00
C SER A 36 2.82 -11.62 24.03
N ALA A 37 2.39 -10.37 24.11
CA ALA A 37 1.11 -10.03 24.71
C ALA A 37 0.03 -10.33 23.67
N PRO A 38 -1.02 -11.11 24.00
CA PRO A 38 -2.03 -11.58 23.04
C PRO A 38 -3.02 -10.49 22.59
N HIS A 39 -2.67 -9.22 22.75
CA HIS A 39 -3.50 -8.09 22.38
C HIS A 39 -2.60 -7.03 21.77
N HIS A 40 -2.48 -7.04 20.44
CA HIS A 40 -2.06 -5.83 19.74
C HIS A 40 -3.07 -4.75 20.14
N PRO A 41 -2.66 -3.63 20.77
CA PRO A 41 -3.56 -2.52 20.96
C PRO A 41 -4.03 -2.14 19.56
N HIS A 42 -5.33 -2.27 19.28
CA HIS A 42 -5.90 -1.88 17.99
C HIS A 42 -5.61 -0.39 17.83
N LEU A 43 -4.58 -0.06 17.04
CA LEU A 43 -4.13 1.31 16.82
C LEU A 43 -5.18 1.98 15.95
N SER A 44 -6.18 2.56 16.61
CA SER A 44 -7.29 3.22 15.95
C SER A 44 -6.80 4.53 15.34
N PHE A 45 -6.84 4.62 14.03
CA PHE A 45 -6.65 5.88 13.33
C PHE A 45 -8.01 6.55 13.07
N THR A 46 -8.20 7.76 13.59
CA THR A 46 -9.43 8.58 13.41
C THR A 46 -9.16 9.88 12.66
N GLY A 47 -8.01 9.98 11.99
CA GLY A 47 -7.58 11.21 11.31
C GLY A 47 -8.09 11.33 9.87
N GLN A 48 -7.69 12.41 9.21
CA GLN A 48 -7.97 12.58 7.79
C GLN A 48 -6.95 11.83 6.93
N ILE A 49 -7.44 11.28 5.83
CA ILE A 49 -6.63 10.70 4.77
C ILE A 49 -6.62 11.58 3.52
N ASN A 50 -5.48 11.56 2.84
CA ASN A 50 -5.30 12.10 1.50
C ASN A 50 -5.38 10.97 0.49
N ILE A 51 -6.06 11.18 -0.65
CA ILE A 51 -6.24 10.15 -1.67
C ILE A 51 -5.50 10.57 -2.93
N PHE A 52 -4.79 9.62 -3.54
CA PHE A 52 -4.06 9.80 -4.78
C PHE A 52 -4.58 8.83 -5.84
N HIS A 53 -4.70 9.32 -7.08
CA HIS A 53 -5.18 8.52 -8.21
C HIS A 53 -4.06 7.85 -9.00
N SER A 54 -2.81 8.10 -8.60
CA SER A 54 -1.63 7.47 -9.15
C SER A 54 -0.44 7.63 -8.21
N ALA A 55 0.53 6.74 -8.36
CA ALA A 55 1.87 6.84 -7.79
C ALA A 55 2.91 6.75 -8.93
N ALA A 56 4.13 7.19 -8.67
CA ALA A 56 5.25 7.01 -9.57
C ALA A 56 6.35 6.22 -8.86
N ALA A 57 6.97 5.28 -9.57
CA ALA A 57 8.09 4.50 -9.10
C ALA A 57 9.29 4.77 -10.00
N THR A 58 10.39 5.19 -9.40
CA THR A 58 11.64 5.47 -10.11
C THR A 58 12.68 4.48 -9.63
N PHE A 59 13.24 3.68 -10.53
CA PHE A 59 14.23 2.65 -10.18
C PHE A 59 15.24 2.46 -11.31
N VAL A 60 16.43 1.97 -10.99
CA VAL A 60 17.43 1.59 -12.00
C VAL A 60 17.23 0.12 -12.31
N SER A 61 16.80 -0.19 -13.53
CA SER A 61 16.70 -1.58 -13.96
C SER A 61 18.06 -2.07 -14.46
N GLN A 62 18.44 -3.29 -14.08
CA GLN A 62 19.60 -3.96 -14.66
C GLN A 62 19.35 -4.47 -16.09
N SER A 63 18.12 -4.40 -16.60
CA SER A 63 17.80 -4.80 -17.96
C SER A 63 18.30 -3.76 -18.98
N ASP A 64 19.13 -4.19 -19.92
CA ASP A 64 19.85 -3.39 -20.93
C ASP A 64 19.00 -2.53 -21.89
N LEU A 65 17.67 -2.49 -21.76
CA LEU A 65 16.76 -1.79 -22.69
C LEU A 65 16.96 -0.26 -22.76
N CYS A 66 17.54 0.34 -21.73
CA CYS A 66 17.88 1.77 -21.74
C CYS A 66 19.40 2.05 -21.56
N GLY A 67 20.25 1.02 -21.69
CA GLY A 67 21.70 1.15 -21.47
C GLY A 67 22.11 1.18 -20.00
N THR A 68 23.40 0.92 -19.75
CA THR A 68 24.01 0.77 -18.42
C THR A 68 23.74 2.00 -17.54
N GLY A 69 23.01 1.80 -16.44
CA GLY A 69 22.76 2.86 -15.43
C GLY A 69 21.56 3.79 -15.72
N SER A 70 20.68 3.43 -16.65
CA SER A 70 19.49 4.22 -16.94
C SER A 70 18.39 4.08 -15.89
N MET A 71 17.85 5.23 -15.47
CA MET A 71 16.77 5.31 -14.50
C MET A 71 15.42 5.13 -15.21
N GLN A 72 14.68 4.10 -14.83
CA GLN A 72 13.31 3.85 -15.25
C GLN A 72 12.34 4.65 -14.37
N HIS A 73 11.24 5.09 -14.97
CA HIS A 73 10.18 5.80 -14.28
C HIS A 73 8.82 5.23 -14.70
N GLU A 74 8.17 4.52 -13.80
CA GLU A 74 6.86 3.91 -14.02
C GLU A 74 5.74 4.73 -13.36
N HIS A 75 4.65 4.94 -14.11
CA HIS A 75 3.46 5.62 -13.61
C HIS A 75 2.35 4.61 -13.33
N ILE A 76 2.05 4.41 -12.05
CA ILE A 76 1.10 3.41 -11.55
C ILE A 76 -0.23 4.11 -11.27
N ARG A 77 -1.33 3.65 -11.89
CA ARG A 77 -2.64 4.31 -11.80
C ARG A 77 -3.62 3.53 -10.94
N ALA A 78 -4.39 4.26 -10.15
CA ALA A 78 -5.58 3.82 -9.44
C ALA A 78 -6.68 4.88 -9.63
N THR A 79 -7.06 5.10 -10.89
CA THR A 79 -7.93 6.21 -11.29
C THR A 79 -9.36 5.70 -11.50
N PRO A 80 -10.33 6.04 -10.64
CA PRO A 80 -11.69 5.47 -10.68
C PRO A 80 -12.53 5.95 -11.88
N SER A 81 -12.15 7.05 -12.53
CA SER A 81 -12.74 7.47 -13.81
C SER A 81 -11.64 8.02 -14.71
N TRP A 82 -11.43 7.36 -15.85
CA TRP A 82 -10.41 7.75 -16.83
C TRP A 82 -11.09 8.22 -18.12
N CYS A 83 -10.72 9.42 -18.61
CA CYS A 83 -11.31 10.02 -19.83
C CYS A 83 -12.86 10.05 -19.83
N ARG A 84 -13.49 10.34 -18.68
CA ARG A 84 -14.96 10.27 -18.47
C ARG A 84 -15.57 8.89 -18.69
N GLY A 85 -14.74 7.85 -18.73
CA GLY A 85 -15.13 6.47 -18.88
C GLY A 85 -14.84 5.65 -17.61
N PRO A 86 -14.75 4.32 -17.76
CA PRO A 86 -14.43 3.39 -16.68
C PRO A 86 -13.13 3.74 -15.96
N GLY A 87 -12.99 3.20 -14.74
CA GLY A 87 -11.75 3.33 -13.99
C GLY A 87 -10.59 2.60 -14.69
N ARG A 88 -9.38 3.11 -14.49
CA ARG A 88 -8.13 2.53 -14.92
C ARG A 88 -7.26 2.24 -13.71
N PHE A 89 -7.04 0.96 -13.45
CA PHE A 89 -6.28 0.44 -12.33
C PHE A 89 -5.12 -0.41 -12.86
N ASN A 90 -3.95 -0.26 -12.25
CA ASN A 90 -2.78 -1.07 -12.53
C ASN A 90 -2.69 -2.23 -11.54
N CYS A 91 -2.05 -3.31 -11.98
CA CYS A 91 -1.64 -4.40 -11.10
C CYS A 91 -0.21 -4.17 -10.61
N ALA A 92 0.15 -4.78 -9.49
CA ALA A 92 1.50 -4.87 -8.97
C ALA A 92 1.83 -6.29 -8.54
N LEU A 93 3.12 -6.61 -8.46
CA LEU A 93 3.61 -7.81 -7.80
C LEU A 93 3.94 -7.46 -6.35
N ILE A 94 3.44 -8.23 -5.39
CA ILE A 94 3.78 -8.12 -3.98
C ILE A 94 4.45 -9.40 -3.51
N ASN A 95 5.42 -9.29 -2.61
CA ASN A 95 6.02 -10.46 -1.98
C ASN A 95 5.10 -10.94 -0.84
N THR A 96 4.53 -12.14 -0.97
CA THR A 96 3.64 -12.76 0.02
C THR A 96 4.32 -13.86 0.82
N ASP A 97 5.44 -14.42 0.34
CA ASP A 97 6.19 -15.47 1.02
C ASP A 97 7.70 -15.22 0.99
N ALA A 98 8.22 -14.66 2.09
CA ALA A 98 9.64 -14.38 2.22
C ALA A 98 10.54 -15.65 2.21
N SER A 99 9.98 -16.86 2.32
CA SER A 99 10.75 -18.11 2.26
C SER A 99 11.05 -18.56 0.82
N CYS A 100 10.31 -18.05 -0.16
CA CYS A 100 10.47 -18.38 -1.58
C CYS A 100 11.32 -17.33 -2.31
N ASN A 101 12.04 -17.78 -3.35
CA ASN A 101 12.93 -16.91 -4.13
C ASN A 101 12.24 -16.35 -5.39
N GLY A 102 12.58 -15.11 -5.73
CA GLY A 102 12.23 -14.48 -7.00
C GLY A 102 10.72 -14.32 -7.19
N MET A 103 10.21 -14.70 -8.36
CA MET A 103 8.78 -14.57 -8.68
C MET A 103 7.90 -15.60 -7.96
N LEU A 104 8.48 -16.66 -7.38
CA LEU A 104 7.70 -17.68 -6.67
C LEU A 104 7.13 -17.18 -5.34
N SER A 105 7.75 -16.15 -4.76
CA SER A 105 7.24 -15.48 -3.56
C SER A 105 6.27 -14.34 -3.86
N MET A 106 5.93 -14.13 -5.14
CA MET A 106 5.17 -12.96 -5.55
C MET A 106 3.77 -13.29 -6.04
N ASP A 107 2.80 -12.54 -5.55
CA ASP A 107 1.43 -12.55 -6.05
C ASP A 107 1.12 -11.28 -6.84
N ILE A 108 0.26 -11.43 -7.86
CA ILE A 108 -0.26 -10.30 -8.63
C ILE A 108 -1.47 -9.74 -7.89
N VAL A 109 -1.45 -8.46 -7.59
CA VAL A 109 -2.55 -7.76 -6.93
C VAL A 109 -3.06 -6.59 -7.74
N TRP A 110 -4.34 -6.28 -7.57
CA TRP A 110 -5.01 -5.15 -8.20
C TRP A 110 -4.98 -3.96 -7.27
N ILE A 111 -4.39 -2.84 -7.70
CA ILE A 111 -4.33 -1.63 -6.89
C ILE A 111 -5.66 -0.90 -7.00
N LEU A 112 -6.40 -0.82 -5.90
CA LEU A 112 -7.69 -0.14 -5.84
C LEU A 112 -7.56 1.35 -5.56
N CYS A 113 -6.62 1.74 -4.68
CA CYS A 113 -6.48 3.13 -4.25
C CYS A 113 -5.11 3.38 -3.64
N PHE A 114 -4.56 4.58 -3.88
CA PHE A 114 -3.45 5.11 -3.09
C PHE A 114 -3.99 6.14 -2.10
N PHE A 115 -3.50 6.10 -0.86
CA PHE A 115 -3.82 7.11 0.13
C PHE A 115 -2.64 7.34 1.08
N SER A 116 -2.69 8.41 1.84
CA SER A 116 -1.76 8.63 2.94
C SER A 116 -2.47 9.24 4.13
N PHE A 117 -1.87 9.06 5.30
CA PHE A 117 -2.33 9.64 6.55
C PHE A 117 -1.16 9.92 7.48
N VAL A 118 -1.38 10.84 8.42
CA VAL A 118 -0.41 11.18 9.47
C VAL A 118 -0.84 10.49 10.75
N PHE A 119 0.03 9.69 11.35
CA PHE A 119 -0.26 9.01 12.61
C PHE A 119 0.16 9.86 13.83
N THR A 120 -0.12 9.40 15.04
CA THR A 120 0.08 10.18 16.28
C THR A 120 1.54 10.51 16.58
N ASP A 121 2.48 9.77 15.97
CA ASP A 121 3.92 10.01 15.99
C ASP A 121 4.36 11.14 15.03
N GLY A 122 3.45 11.69 14.23
CA GLY A 122 3.74 12.70 13.21
C GLY A 122 4.27 12.11 11.90
N ILE A 123 4.39 10.78 11.78
CA ILE A 123 4.87 10.10 10.58
C ILE A 123 3.75 10.05 9.55
N THR A 124 4.08 10.35 8.30
CA THR A 124 3.17 10.18 7.16
C THR A 124 3.36 8.80 6.57
N TYR A 125 2.31 7.99 6.58
CA TYR A 125 2.30 6.66 6.00
C TYR A 125 1.65 6.70 4.60
N PRO A 126 2.41 6.48 3.52
CA PRO A 126 1.86 6.21 2.20
C PRO A 126 1.40 4.76 2.11
N CYS A 127 0.17 4.54 1.67
CA CYS A 127 -0.46 3.22 1.62
C CYS A 127 -1.15 2.99 0.27
N ALA A 128 -1.22 1.72 -0.13
CA ALA A 128 -2.03 1.26 -1.24
C ALA A 128 -3.03 0.22 -0.73
N VAL A 129 -4.29 0.35 -1.10
CA VAL A 129 -5.29 -0.72 -0.92
C VAL A 129 -5.22 -1.61 -2.14
N VAL A 130 -5.00 -2.90 -1.91
CA VAL A 130 -4.88 -3.90 -2.97
C VAL A 130 -5.88 -5.04 -2.77
N LEU A 131 -6.26 -5.69 -3.87
CA LEU A 131 -7.04 -6.92 -3.88
C LEU A 131 -6.17 -8.03 -4.49
N VAL A 132 -6.10 -9.18 -3.82
CA VAL A 132 -5.45 -10.42 -4.30
C VAL A 132 -6.47 -11.24 -5.08
#